data_AF-C4ZDQ3-F1
#
_entry.id   AF-C4ZDQ3-F1
#
_cell.length_a   1.000
_cell.length_b   1.000
_cell.length_c   1.000
_cell.angle_alpha   90.00
_cell.angle_beta   90.00
_cell.angle_gamma   90.00
#
_symmetry.space_group_name_H-M   'P 1'
#
loop_
_entity.id
_entity.type
_entity.pdbx_description
1 polymer ?
#
loop_
_entity_poly.entity_id
_entity_poly.type
_entity_poly.pdbx_seq_one_letter_code
_entity_poly.pdbx_strand_id
1 'polypeptide(L)'
;MIRKKYDEIGLEYPEVVDKFLKEYGMLNINPRDKCYFDVSFNAIKAIGCNLDGSYFKECLAEYDINETVYPIGEACRKNLLVLMTLTESFYCFTDGLLLFLGGSVDEMLDCIVGECRKPIEIE
;
A
#
# COMPACT_ATOMS: atom_id res chain seq x y z
N MET A 1 9.03 -16.53 -2.06
CA MET A 1 9.10 -15.65 -3.25
C MET A 1 9.01 -14.20 -2.85
N ILE A 2 7.99 -13.78 -2.09
CA ILE A 2 7.85 -12.38 -1.67
C ILE A 2 8.91 -11.91 -0.66
N ARG A 3 9.25 -12.69 0.37
CA ARG A 3 10.34 -12.36 1.32
C ARG A 3 11.66 -12.02 0.60
N LYS A 4 12.07 -12.89 -0.34
CA LYS A 4 13.25 -12.67 -1.19
C LYS A 4 13.19 -11.35 -1.95
N LYS A 5 12.00 -10.95 -2.41
CA LYS A 5 11.80 -9.69 -3.14
C LYS A 5 11.98 -8.46 -2.25
N TYR A 6 11.53 -8.53 -1.00
CA TYR A 6 11.80 -7.52 0.03
C TYR A 6 13.31 -7.48 0.39
N ASP A 7 13.93 -8.63 0.58
CA ASP A 7 15.37 -8.73 0.84
C ASP A 7 16.21 -8.15 -0.33
N GLU A 8 15.82 -8.41 -1.58
CA GLU A 8 16.48 -7.91 -2.79
C GLU A 8 16.49 -6.38 -2.88
N ILE A 9 15.45 -5.72 -2.36
CA ILE A 9 15.39 -4.26 -2.30
C ILE A 9 16.00 -3.68 -1.03
N GLY A 10 16.45 -4.51 -0.08
CA GLY A 10 16.99 -4.04 1.21
C GLY A 10 15.91 -3.48 2.15
N LEU A 11 14.67 -3.98 2.02
CA LEU A 11 13.55 -3.68 2.91
C LEU A 11 13.26 -4.90 3.79
N GLU A 12 13.04 -4.67 5.07
CA GLU A 12 12.66 -5.75 5.99
C GLU A 12 11.30 -6.34 5.60
N TYR A 13 11.07 -7.61 5.91
CA TYR A 13 9.80 -8.28 5.69
C TYR A 13 9.16 -8.67 7.03
N PRO A 14 8.40 -7.75 7.65
CA PRO A 14 7.86 -7.93 8.99
C PRO A 14 6.66 -8.90 9.00
N GLU A 15 6.37 -9.46 10.18
CA GLU A 15 5.30 -10.45 10.36
C GLU A 15 3.91 -9.89 10.03
N VAL A 16 3.66 -8.61 10.31
CA VAL A 16 2.39 -7.94 10.01
C VAL A 16 2.11 -7.88 8.50
N VAL A 17 3.13 -7.57 7.69
CA VAL A 17 3.04 -7.60 6.22
C VAL A 17 2.87 -9.03 5.73
N ASP A 18 3.56 -9.99 6.34
CA ASP A 18 3.41 -11.41 5.98
C ASP A 18 2.00 -11.93 6.25
N LYS A 19 1.40 -11.56 7.40
CA LYS A 19 0.02 -11.90 7.74
C LYS A 19 -0.95 -11.29 6.73
N PHE A 20 -0.80 -10.00 6.41
CA PHE A 20 -1.63 -9.33 5.41
C PHE A 20 -1.54 -10.01 4.04
N LEU A 21 -0.32 -10.25 3.54
CA LEU A 21 -0.12 -10.84 2.20
C LEU A 21 -0.49 -12.32 2.13
N LYS A 22 -0.53 -13.06 3.24
CA LYS A 22 -1.08 -14.43 3.27
C LYS A 22 -2.60 -14.44 3.12
N GLU A 23 -3.27 -13.45 3.69
CA GLU A 23 -4.73 -13.37 3.71
C GLU A 23 -5.30 -12.67 2.47
N TYR A 24 -4.71 -11.54 2.08
CA TYR A 24 -5.19 -10.68 1.00
C TYR A 24 -4.27 -10.64 -0.22
N GLY A 25 -3.08 -11.25 -0.14
CA GLY A 25 -2.15 -11.24 -1.27
C GLY A 25 -2.79 -11.84 -2.52
N MET A 26 -2.51 -11.20 -3.67
CA MET A 26 -3.07 -11.53 -4.99
C MET A 26 -4.57 -11.25 -5.17
N LEU A 27 -5.27 -10.77 -4.14
CA LEU A 27 -6.64 -10.30 -4.28
C LEU A 27 -6.67 -9.07 -5.21
N ASN A 28 -7.65 -9.04 -6.11
CA ASN A 28 -7.92 -7.90 -6.97
C ASN A 28 -9.33 -7.40 -6.69
N ILE A 29 -9.45 -6.11 -6.37
CA ILE A 29 -10.71 -5.46 -6.11
C ILE A 29 -10.96 -4.47 -7.25
N ASN A 30 -12.10 -4.62 -7.90
CA ASN A 30 -12.52 -3.76 -9.01
C ASN A 30 -13.94 -3.27 -8.72
N PRO A 31 -14.08 -2.14 -7.99
CA PRO A 31 -15.38 -1.62 -7.62
C PRO A 31 -16.14 -1.17 -8.88
N ARG A 32 -17.45 -1.48 -8.94
CA ARG A 32 -18.28 -1.26 -10.15
C ARG A 32 -18.28 0.20 -10.61
N ASP A 33 -18.28 1.13 -9.66
CA ASP A 33 -18.38 2.56 -9.94
C ASP A 33 -17.02 3.20 -10.23
N LYS A 34 -15.92 2.44 -10.04
CA LYS A 34 -14.51 2.88 -10.22
C LYS A 34 -14.13 4.16 -9.49
N CYS A 35 -14.99 4.67 -8.61
CA CYS A 35 -14.78 5.91 -7.87
C CYS A 35 -13.55 5.86 -6.94
N TYR A 36 -13.15 4.66 -6.50
CA TYR A 36 -12.12 4.48 -5.48
C TYR A 36 -10.97 3.55 -5.91
N PHE A 37 -10.64 3.60 -7.21
CA PHE A 37 -9.51 2.90 -7.83
C PHE A 37 -9.70 1.37 -7.97
N ASP A 38 -9.18 0.79 -9.05
CA ASP A 38 -8.91 -0.64 -9.10
C ASP A 38 -7.70 -0.94 -8.21
N VAL A 39 -7.77 -1.99 -7.38
CA VAL A 39 -6.69 -2.37 -6.45
C VAL A 39 -6.25 -3.80 -6.69
N SER A 40 -4.94 -4.03 -6.69
CA SER A 40 -4.30 -5.34 -6.73
C SER A 40 -3.31 -5.46 -5.57
N PHE A 41 -3.56 -6.37 -4.63
CA PHE A 41 -2.64 -6.66 -3.53
C PHE A 41 -1.49 -7.57 -4.00
N ASN A 42 -0.77 -7.12 -5.02
CA ASN A 42 0.39 -7.80 -5.57
C ASN A 42 1.67 -7.02 -5.23
N ALA A 43 2.21 -7.28 -4.04
CA ALA A 43 3.43 -6.66 -3.55
C ALA A 43 4.63 -6.82 -4.51
N ILE A 44 4.74 -7.95 -5.24
CA ILE A 44 5.84 -8.16 -6.19
C ILE A 44 5.77 -7.15 -7.35
N LYS A 45 4.56 -6.90 -7.87
CA LYS A 45 4.34 -5.88 -8.90
C LYS A 45 4.54 -4.47 -8.36
N ALA A 46 4.02 -4.20 -7.16
CA ALA A 46 4.13 -2.90 -6.50
C ALA A 46 5.60 -2.48 -6.26
N ILE A 47 6.44 -3.41 -5.78
CA ILE A 47 7.88 -3.18 -5.65
C ILE A 47 8.53 -2.89 -7.02
N GLY A 48 8.07 -3.60 -8.06
CA GLY A 48 8.60 -3.44 -9.41
C GLY A 48 10.09 -3.80 -9.51
N CYS A 49 10.81 -3.13 -10.41
CA CYS A 49 12.24 -3.34 -10.64
C CYS A 49 13.11 -2.12 -10.36
N ASN A 50 12.51 -0.95 -10.11
CA ASN A 50 13.21 0.33 -10.03
C ASN A 50 13.18 0.97 -8.64
N LEU A 51 12.40 0.41 -7.71
CA LEU A 51 12.30 0.89 -6.34
C LEU A 51 13.16 0.03 -5.42
N ASP A 52 13.84 0.69 -4.49
CA ASP A 52 14.59 0.04 -3.42
C ASP A 52 13.98 0.35 -2.04
N GLY A 53 14.53 -0.25 -1.01
CA GLY A 53 14.06 -0.09 0.36
C GLY A 53 14.32 1.29 0.95
N SER A 54 15.21 2.11 0.37
CA SER A 54 15.41 3.49 0.82
C SER A 54 14.22 4.37 0.41
N TYR A 55 13.70 4.16 -0.79
CA TYR A 55 12.47 4.82 -1.27
C TYR A 55 11.31 4.62 -0.28
N PHE A 56 11.04 3.39 0.13
CA PHE A 56 9.94 3.09 1.07
C PHE A 56 10.19 3.51 2.52
N LYS A 57 11.43 3.86 2.88
CA LYS A 57 11.74 4.42 4.22
C LYS A 57 11.53 5.93 4.26
N GLU A 58 11.57 6.59 3.11
CA GLU A 58 11.62 8.06 3.03
C GLU A 58 10.44 8.66 2.26
N CYS A 59 9.65 7.87 1.51
CA CYS A 59 8.62 8.40 0.61
C CYS A 59 7.49 9.16 1.31
N LEU A 60 7.26 8.94 2.61
CA LEU A 60 6.25 9.67 3.38
C LEU A 60 6.82 10.82 4.21
N ALA A 61 8.15 11.03 4.19
CA ALA A 61 8.80 12.07 4.99
C ALA A 61 8.36 13.49 4.58
N GLU A 62 7.95 13.69 3.33
CA GLU A 62 7.44 14.98 2.84
C GLU A 62 6.08 15.37 3.45
N TYR A 63 5.35 14.41 4.04
CA TYR A 63 4.06 14.62 4.73
C TYR A 63 4.21 14.58 6.26
N ASP A 64 5.41 14.82 6.79
CA ASP A 64 5.74 14.73 8.22
C ASP A 64 5.48 13.34 8.85
N ILE A 65 5.40 12.28 8.03
CA ILE A 65 5.20 10.90 8.48
C ILE A 65 6.55 10.17 8.48
N ASN A 66 7.12 10.01 9.68
CA ASN A 66 8.39 9.31 9.91
C ASN A 66 8.21 7.81 10.20
N GLU A 67 7.42 7.12 9.37
CA GLU A 67 7.21 5.67 9.45
C GLU A 67 7.74 4.98 8.20
N THR A 68 8.40 3.83 8.38
CA THR A 68 8.70 2.94 7.24
C THR A 68 7.43 2.31 6.73
N VAL A 69 7.24 2.36 5.42
CA VAL A 69 6.10 1.74 4.74
C VAL A 69 6.54 0.52 3.94
N TYR A 70 5.59 -0.36 3.68
CA TYR A 70 5.80 -1.61 2.99
C TYR A 70 4.81 -1.71 1.81
N PRO A 71 5.30 -1.92 0.58
CA PRO A 71 4.45 -2.04 -0.60
C PRO A 71 3.67 -3.36 -0.60
N ILE A 72 2.36 -3.28 -0.43
CA ILE A 72 1.47 -4.44 -0.40
C ILE A 72 0.67 -4.61 -1.70
N GLY A 73 0.60 -3.58 -2.53
CA GLY A 73 -0.17 -3.62 -3.77
C GLY A 73 -0.03 -2.39 -4.65
N GLU A 74 -0.78 -2.37 -5.73
CA GLU A 74 -0.88 -1.27 -6.69
C GLU A 74 -2.36 -0.90 -6.89
N ALA A 75 -2.64 0.38 -7.10
CA ALA A 75 -3.97 0.90 -7.33
C ALA A 75 -4.02 1.86 -8.54
N CYS A 76 -5.24 2.19 -8.98
CA CYS A 76 -5.49 3.17 -10.04
C CYS A 76 -4.75 2.84 -11.34
N ARG A 77 -4.97 1.65 -11.89
CA ARG A 77 -4.28 1.13 -13.08
C ARG A 77 -2.77 1.19 -12.95
N LYS A 78 -2.26 0.91 -11.74
CA LYS A 78 -0.83 0.90 -11.36
C LYS A 78 -0.18 2.27 -11.23
N ASN A 79 -0.98 3.34 -11.11
CA ASN A 79 -0.45 4.68 -10.91
C ASN A 79 -0.15 4.99 -9.43
N LEU A 80 -0.79 4.25 -8.51
CA LEU A 80 -0.62 4.43 -7.07
C LEU A 80 -0.02 3.16 -6.46
N LEU A 81 0.87 3.33 -5.49
CA LEU A 81 1.34 2.27 -4.60
C LEU A 81 0.36 2.14 -3.43
N VAL A 82 0.00 0.91 -3.08
CA VAL A 82 -0.70 0.63 -1.83
C VAL A 82 0.33 0.21 -0.80
N LEU A 83 0.36 0.97 0.29
CA LEU A 83 1.39 0.93 1.32
C LEU A 83 0.76 0.59 2.67
N MET A 84 1.52 -0.12 3.50
CA MET A 84 1.16 -0.48 4.87
C MET A 84 2.30 -0.09 5.81
N THR A 85 2.01 0.39 7.01
CA THR A 85 3.01 0.60 8.08
C THR A 85 3.04 -0.57 9.06
N LEU A 86 4.03 -0.59 9.97
CA LEU A 86 4.05 -1.56 11.09
C LEU A 86 2.86 -1.40 12.05
N THR A 87 2.28 -0.21 12.11
CA THR A 87 1.13 0.15 12.95
C THR A 87 -0.20 -0.18 12.28
N GLU A 88 -0.19 -0.91 11.15
CA GLU A 88 -1.38 -1.26 10.37
C GLU A 88 -2.15 -0.03 9.85
N SER A 89 -1.43 1.06 9.56
CA SER A 89 -1.95 2.18 8.79
C SER A 89 -1.74 1.94 7.30
N PHE A 90 -2.71 2.35 6.48
CA PHE A 90 -2.73 2.07 5.04
C PHE A 90 -2.81 3.34 4.23
N TYR A 91 -2.03 3.37 3.14
CA TYR A 91 -1.94 4.53 2.26
C TYR A 91 -1.98 4.13 0.79
N CYS A 92 -2.50 5.03 -0.05
CA CYS A 92 -2.25 5.07 -1.48
C CYS A 92 -1.29 6.24 -1.75
N PHE A 93 -0.22 5.98 -2.50
CA PHE A 93 0.84 6.96 -2.70
C PHE A 93 1.32 7.04 -4.16
N THR A 94 1.59 8.25 -4.62
CA THR A 94 2.39 8.56 -5.80
C THR A 94 3.10 9.90 -5.57
N ASP A 95 4.05 10.23 -6.43
CA ASP A 95 4.80 11.50 -6.34
C ASP A 95 3.84 12.70 -6.35
N GLY A 96 3.76 13.42 -5.22
CA GLY A 96 2.85 14.55 -5.00
C GLY A 96 1.41 14.21 -4.62
N LEU A 97 1.09 12.97 -4.22
CA LEU A 97 -0.21 12.62 -3.66
C LEU A 97 -0.10 11.50 -2.62
N LEU A 98 -0.55 11.78 -1.40
CA LEU A 98 -0.74 10.79 -0.34
C LEU A 98 -2.20 10.72 0.10
N LEU A 99 -2.77 9.52 0.02
CA LEU A 99 -4.12 9.21 0.46
C LEU A 99 -4.08 8.24 1.63
N PHE A 100 -4.63 8.62 2.78
CA PHE A 100 -4.85 7.73 3.91
C PHE A 100 -6.13 6.91 3.71
N LEU A 101 -6.01 5.58 3.84
CA LEU A 101 -7.10 4.63 3.62
C LEU A 101 -7.71 4.11 4.94
N GLY A 102 -6.99 4.20 6.05
CA GLY A 102 -7.46 3.73 7.36
C GLY A 102 -6.34 3.21 8.27
N GLY A 103 -6.66 3.07 9.55
CA GLY A 103 -5.77 2.53 10.59
C GLY A 103 -6.01 1.05 10.88
N SER A 104 -6.72 0.35 10.00
CA SER A 104 -6.92 -1.10 10.05
C SER A 104 -7.31 -1.64 8.68
N VAL A 105 -7.25 -2.96 8.53
CA VAL A 105 -7.64 -3.65 7.28
C VAL A 105 -9.09 -3.37 6.92
N ASP A 106 -10.01 -3.43 7.91
CA ASP A 106 -11.44 -3.21 7.67
C ASP A 106 -11.70 -1.79 7.14
N GLU A 107 -11.08 -0.78 7.75
CA GLU A 107 -11.21 0.60 7.30
C GLU A 107 -10.67 0.82 5.89
N MET A 108 -9.52 0.21 5.59
CA MET A 108 -8.91 0.25 4.27
C MET A 108 -9.78 -0.44 3.21
N LEU A 109 -10.37 -1.60 3.53
CA LEU A 109 -11.29 -2.30 2.62
C LEU A 109 -12.58 -1.52 2.40
N ASP A 110 -13.17 -0.95 3.46
CA ASP A 110 -14.35 -0.07 3.37
C ASP A 110 -14.08 1.13 2.44
N CYS A 111 -12.86 1.67 2.50
CA CYS A 111 -12.41 2.77 1.65
C CYS A 111 -12.24 2.34 0.19
N ILE A 112 -11.65 1.17 -0.07
CA ILE A 112 -11.39 0.67 -1.44
C ILE A 112 -12.67 0.22 -2.13
N VAL A 113 -13.55 -0.50 -1.42
CA VAL A 113 -14.83 -0.94 -1.98
C VAL A 113 -15.77 0.27 -2.16
N GLY A 114 -15.57 1.33 -1.36
CA GLY A 114 -16.31 2.58 -1.46
C GLY A 114 -17.69 2.54 -0.81
N GLU A 115 -17.90 1.62 0.13
CA GLU A 115 -19.20 1.42 0.78
C GLU A 115 -19.41 2.38 1.96
N CYS A 116 -18.38 2.61 2.79
CA CYS A 116 -18.56 3.30 4.08
C CYS A 116 -17.59 4.46 4.32
N ARG A 117 -16.46 4.53 3.60
CA ARG A 117 -15.39 5.51 3.87
C ARG A 117 -14.81 6.09 2.59
N LYS A 118 -14.24 7.28 2.71
CA LYS A 118 -13.49 7.95 1.65
C LYS A 118 -12.03 8.11 2.09
N PRO A 119 -11.09 8.06 1.14
CA PRO A 119 -9.69 8.34 1.45
C PRO A 119 -9.55 9.80 1.88
N ILE A 120 -8.59 10.05 2.76
CA ILE A 120 -8.23 11.40 3.22
C ILE A 120 -6.92 11.77 2.55
N GLU A 121 -6.90 12.86 1.79
CA GLU A 121 -5.66 13.43 1.25
C GLU A 121 -4.88 14.10 2.37
N ILE A 122 -3.58 13.83 2.42
CA ILE A 122 -2.65 14.41 3.39
C ILE A 122 -1.84 15.49 2.65
N GLU A 123 -1.81 16.69 3.21
CA GLU A 123 -1.07 17.87 2.70
C GLU A 123 0.28 18.05 3.40
#